data_AF-A0A540MHQ2-F1
#
_entry.id   AF-A0A540MHQ2-F1
#
_cell.length_a   1.000
_cell.length_b   1.000
_cell.length_c   1.000
_cell.angle_alpha   90.00
_cell.angle_beta   90.00
_cell.angle_gamma   90.00
#
_symmetry.space_group_name_H-M   'P 1'
#
loop_
_entity.id
_entity.type
_entity.pdbx_description
1 polymer ?
#
loop_
_entity_poly.entity_id
_entity_poly.type
_entity_poly.pdbx_seq_one_letter_code
_entity_poly.pdbx_strand_id
1 'polypeptide(L)'
;MPVKEMVEKLMRDGVKADKRELPHICELDWEFNLSSIFVEVDTPLGRCGTRSSAAVTVRQNGELSFYENYLDNDHTWKEHTVNYQIQKLSWLKEIWNP
;
A
#
# COMPACT_ATOMS: atom_id res chain seq x y z
N MET A 1 -5.71 13.41 -7.33
CA MET A 1 -6.23 12.84 -6.08
C MET A 1 -5.10 12.88 -5.05
N PRO A 2 -5.33 13.41 -3.84
CA PRO A 2 -4.36 13.31 -2.73
C PRO A 2 -3.93 11.85 -2.51
N VAL A 3 -2.67 11.64 -2.15
CA VAL A 3 -2.07 10.30 -1.97
C VAL A 3 -2.86 9.48 -0.95
N LYS A 4 -3.22 10.11 0.16
CA LYS A 4 -4.07 9.50 1.19
C LYS A 4 -5.38 8.95 0.60
N GLU A 5 -6.13 9.78 -0.12
CA GLU A 5 -7.41 9.37 -0.72
C GLU A 5 -7.22 8.23 -1.73
N MET A 6 -6.12 8.25 -2.48
CA MET A 6 -5.75 7.17 -3.40
C MET A 6 -5.50 5.87 -2.64
N VAL A 7 -4.69 5.90 -1.58
CA VAL A 7 -4.36 4.74 -0.77
C VAL A 7 -5.60 4.19 -0.09
N GLU A 8 -6.43 5.05 0.50
CA GLU A 8 -7.69 4.63 1.14
C GLU A 8 -8.63 3.95 0.15
N LYS A 9 -8.78 4.50 -1.06
CA LYS A 9 -9.61 3.89 -2.10
C LYS A 9 -9.04 2.56 -2.59
N LEU A 10 -7.74 2.51 -2.88
CA LEU A 10 -7.08 1.31 -3.37
C LEU A 10 -7.11 0.18 -2.32
N MET A 11 -6.76 0.49 -1.07
CA MET A 11 -6.66 -0.52 -0.01
C MET A 11 -8.02 -0.97 0.51
N ARG A 12 -9.11 -0.25 0.23
CA ARG A 12 -10.48 -0.66 0.59
C ARG A 12 -11.28 -1.14 -0.61
N ASP A 13 -10.65 -1.30 -1.75
CA ASP A 13 -11.29 -1.85 -2.94
C ASP A 13 -11.52 -3.36 -2.76
N GLY A 14 -12.72 -3.71 -2.32
CA GLY A 14 -13.15 -5.10 -2.12
C GLY A 14 -13.76 -5.75 -3.35
N VAL A 15 -13.66 -5.14 -4.54
CA VAL A 15 -14.23 -5.72 -5.76
C VAL A 15 -13.37 -6.90 -6.22
N LYS A 16 -13.99 -8.08 -6.31
CA LYS A 16 -13.32 -9.27 -6.87
C LYS A 16 -13.20 -9.14 -8.38
N ALA A 17 -12.02 -9.42 -8.91
CA ALA A 17 -11.80 -9.51 -10.34
C ALA A 17 -12.52 -10.73 -10.96
N ASP A 18 -12.87 -10.65 -12.24
CA ASP A 18 -13.41 -11.81 -12.97
C ASP A 18 -12.29 -12.86 -13.12
N LYS A 19 -12.55 -14.09 -12.65
CA LYS A 19 -11.63 -15.23 -12.74
C LYS A 19 -11.17 -15.48 -14.19
N ARG A 20 -11.98 -15.12 -15.19
CA ARG A 20 -11.64 -15.27 -16.62
C ARG A 20 -10.52 -14.34 -17.08
N GLU A 21 -10.30 -13.25 -16.37
CA GLU A 21 -9.27 -12.24 -16.67
C GLU A 21 -7.96 -12.51 -15.93
N LEU A 22 -7.92 -13.52 -15.04
CA LEU A 22 -6.78 -13.80 -14.18
C LEU A 22 -5.99 -15.03 -14.66
N PRO A 23 -4.66 -14.94 -14.82
CA PRO A 23 -3.85 -16.07 -15.23
C PRO A 23 -3.56 -17.01 -14.05
N HIS A 24 -4.01 -18.26 -14.14
CA HIS A 24 -3.59 -19.38 -13.27
C HIS A 24 -3.62 -19.10 -11.75
N ILE A 25 -4.75 -18.58 -11.27
CA ILE A 25 -4.94 -18.31 -9.85
C ILE A 25 -5.50 -19.53 -9.07
N CYS A 26 -5.39 -19.48 -7.74
CA CYS A 26 -6.11 -20.39 -6.85
C CYS A 26 -7.63 -20.09 -6.85
N GLU A 27 -8.37 -20.60 -5.86
CA GLU A 27 -9.77 -20.23 -5.72
C GLU A 27 -9.91 -18.74 -5.43
N LEU A 28 -10.92 -18.12 -6.06
CA LEU A 28 -11.08 -16.67 -6.08
C LEU A 28 -11.21 -16.09 -4.66
N ASP A 29 -11.90 -16.82 -3.77
CA ASP A 29 -12.03 -16.43 -2.37
C ASP A 29 -10.70 -16.51 -1.62
N TRP A 30 -9.85 -17.50 -1.93
CA TRP A 30 -8.53 -17.61 -1.32
C TRP A 30 -7.63 -16.46 -1.73
N GLU A 31 -7.55 -16.18 -3.03
CA GLU A 31 -6.76 -15.08 -3.59
C GLU A 31 -7.23 -13.72 -3.08
N PHE A 32 -8.55 -13.50 -3.03
CA PHE A 32 -9.13 -12.27 -2.51
C PHE A 32 -8.85 -12.10 -1.01
N ASN A 33 -9.08 -13.14 -0.21
CA ASN A 33 -8.94 -13.06 1.24
C ASN A 33 -7.49 -12.85 1.69
N LEU A 34 -6.52 -13.25 0.88
CA LEU A 34 -5.09 -13.07 1.13
C LEU A 34 -4.45 -11.95 0.30
N SER A 35 -5.26 -11.20 -0.45
CA SER A 35 -4.76 -10.06 -1.22
C SER A 35 -4.26 -8.95 -0.30
N SER A 36 -3.37 -8.10 -0.81
CA SER A 36 -2.70 -7.07 -0.01
C SER A 36 -3.59 -5.89 0.40
N ILE A 37 -4.87 -5.87 0.02
CA ILE A 37 -5.86 -4.87 0.47
C ILE A 37 -6.26 -5.10 1.94
N PHE A 38 -7.00 -4.16 2.54
CA PHE A 38 -7.55 -4.30 3.90
C PHE A 38 -8.70 -5.31 3.92
N VAL A 39 -8.34 -6.59 3.84
CA VAL A 39 -9.24 -7.70 4.12
C VAL A 39 -8.81 -8.33 5.43
N GLU A 40 -9.76 -8.48 6.34
CA GLU A 40 -9.61 -9.31 7.54
C GLU A 40 -10.48 -10.54 7.32
N VAL A 41 -9.85 -11.72 7.36
CA VAL A 41 -10.52 -13.01 7.19
C VAL A 41 -10.27 -13.86 8.42
N ASP A 42 -11.34 -14.48 8.93
CA ASP A 42 -11.22 -15.50 9.96
C ASP A 42 -10.68 -16.79 9.33
N THR A 43 -9.58 -17.30 9.87
CA THR A 43 -9.03 -18.62 9.51
C THR A 43 -9.08 -19.54 10.73
N PRO A 44 -8.97 -20.87 10.57
CA PRO A 44 -8.87 -21.79 11.69
C PRO A 44 -7.70 -21.50 12.66
N LEU A 45 -6.67 -20.79 12.19
CA LEU A 45 -5.49 -20.40 12.98
C LEU A 45 -5.61 -19.00 13.60
N GLY A 46 -6.73 -18.31 13.37
CA GLY A 46 -6.97 -16.93 13.79
C GLY A 46 -7.20 -15.98 12.61
N ARG A 47 -7.31 -14.69 12.91
CA ARG A 47 -7.53 -13.65 11.90
C ARG A 47 -6.27 -13.39 11.10
N CYS A 48 -6.42 -13.42 9.77
CA CYS A 48 -5.39 -13.03 8.83
C CYS A 48 -5.84 -11.76 8.10
N GLY A 49 -4.93 -10.83 7.86
CA GLY A 49 -5.26 -9.61 7.14
C GLY A 49 -4.14 -8.58 7.13
N THR A 50 -4.28 -7.60 6.25
CA THR A 50 -3.37 -6.46 6.15
C THR A 50 -3.54 -5.55 7.37
N ARG A 51 -2.49 -5.38 8.17
CA ARG A 51 -2.49 -4.53 9.38
C ARG A 51 -1.81 -3.18 9.19
N SER A 52 -1.23 -2.94 8.03
CA SER A 52 -0.65 -1.66 7.68
C SER A 52 -0.58 -1.47 6.17
N SER A 53 -0.54 -0.22 5.73
CA SER A 53 -0.31 0.16 4.34
C SER A 53 0.53 1.42 4.33
N ALA A 54 1.48 1.47 3.40
CA ALA A 54 2.33 2.62 3.22
C ALA A 54 2.37 3.04 1.76
N ALA A 55 2.49 4.35 1.53
CA ALA A 55 2.70 4.91 0.21
C ALA A 55 3.85 5.90 0.25
N VAL A 56 4.72 5.78 -0.75
CA VAL A 56 5.83 6.71 -0.97
C VAL A 56 5.52 7.52 -2.20
N THR A 57 5.60 8.84 -2.07
CA THR A 57 5.56 9.74 -3.22
C THR A 57 6.86 10.48 -3.36
N VAL A 58 7.33 10.56 -4.60
CA VAL A 58 8.56 11.24 -4.95
C VAL A 58 8.23 12.25 -6.04
N ARG A 59 8.51 13.52 -5.77
CA ARG A 59 8.37 14.59 -6.73
C ARG A 59 9.71 14.84 -7.43
N GLN A 60 9.66 15.41 -8.64
CA GLN A 60 10.87 15.74 -9.43
C GLN A 60 11.82 16.70 -8.71
N ASN A 61 11.30 17.53 -7.79
CA ASN A 61 12.10 18.45 -6.97
C ASN A 61 12.83 17.74 -5.81
N GLY A 62 12.72 16.41 -5.69
CA GLY A 62 13.32 15.61 -4.64
C GLY A 62 12.50 15.52 -3.36
N GLU A 63 11.32 16.14 -3.30
CA GLU A 63 10.42 16.02 -2.15
C GLU A 63 9.88 14.59 -2.10
N LEU A 64 10.08 13.94 -0.95
CA LEU A 64 9.59 12.60 -0.67
C LEU A 64 8.60 12.66 0.50
N SER A 65 7.40 12.13 0.32
CA SER A 65 6.42 11.96 1.40
C SER A 65 6.14 10.48 1.60
N PHE A 66 6.37 10.02 2.82
CA PHE A 66 6.05 8.68 3.30
C PHE A 66 4.75 8.74 4.10
N TYR A 67 3.69 8.15 3.58
CA TYR A 67 2.41 8.00 4.25
C TYR A 67 2.29 6.57 4.79
N GLU A 68 1.79 6.41 6.01
CA GLU A 68 1.41 5.11 6.56
C GLU A 68 0.05 5.16 7.27
N ASN A 69 -0.70 4.08 7.16
CA ASN A 69 -1.90 3.80 7.94
C ASN A 69 -1.77 2.39 8.52
N TYR A 70 -1.82 2.24 9.83
CA TYR A 70 -1.53 0.98 10.51
C TYR A 70 -2.40 0.76 11.75
N LEU A 71 -2.60 -0.51 12.11
CA LEU A 71 -3.34 -0.92 13.29
C LEU A 71 -2.37 -1.09 14.47
N ASP A 72 -2.44 -0.16 15.41
CA ASP A 72 -1.59 -0.16 16.61
C ASP A 72 -1.98 -1.26 17.61
N ASN A 73 -1.21 -1.41 18.69
CA ASN A 73 -1.41 -2.42 19.74
C ASN A 73 -2.78 -2.30 20.43
N ASP A 74 -3.34 -1.09 20.50
CA ASP A 74 -4.67 -0.82 21.05
C ASP A 74 -5.81 -1.10 20.04
N HIS A 75 -5.53 -1.87 18.97
CA HIS A 75 -6.48 -2.15 17.87
C HIS A 75 -7.13 -0.88 17.27
N THR A 76 -6.38 0.23 17.30
CA THR A 76 -6.82 1.52 16.78
C THR A 76 -6.02 1.86 15.54
N TRP A 77 -6.70 2.24 14.45
CA TRP A 77 -6.04 2.71 13.24
C TRP A 77 -5.36 4.05 13.50
N LYS A 78 -4.09 4.13 13.14
CA LYS A 78 -3.25 5.33 13.22
C LYS A 78 -2.79 5.69 11.82
N GLU A 79 -2.75 6.99 11.59
CA GLU A 79 -2.22 7.57 10.37
C GLU A 79 -1.02 8.43 10.70
N HIS A 80 0.01 8.33 9.87
CA HIS A 80 1.22 9.10 10.02
C HIS A 80 1.77 9.47 8.64
N THR A 81 2.36 10.65 8.54
CA THR A 81 3.02 11.10 7.31
C THR A 81 4.31 11.81 7.68
N VAL A 82 5.41 11.37 7.07
CA VAL A 82 6.73 11.97 7.24
C VAL A 82 7.21 12.48 5.90
N ASN A 83 7.71 13.72 5.90
CA ASN A 83 8.26 14.37 4.71
C ASN A 83 9.78 14.42 4.81
N TYR A 84 10.43 14.08 3.71
CA TYR A 84 11.88 14.11 3.54
C TYR A 84 12.22 14.91 2.29
N GLN A 85 13.45 15.41 2.24
CA GLN A 85 14.02 16.00 1.04
C GLN A 85 15.19 15.15 0.58
N ILE A 86 15.07 14.57 -0.61
CA ILE A 86 16.18 13.84 -1.24
C ILE A 86 17.27 14.86 -1.52
N GLN A 87 18.38 14.72 -0.79
CA GLN A 87 19.56 15.54 -1.08
C GLN A 87 20.11 15.13 -2.43
N LYS A 88 20.31 16.12 -3.30
CA LYS A 88 20.98 15.91 -4.58
C LYS A 88 22.44 15.63 -4.27
N LEU A 89 22.80 14.35 -4.20
CA LEU A 89 24.20 13.94 -4.08
C LEU A 89 24.89 14.39 -5.35
N SER A 90 25.84 15.32 -5.21
CA SER A 90 26.55 15.98 -6.32
C SER A 90 27.29 15.01 -7.25
N TRP A 91 27.45 13.74 -6.84
CA TRP A 91 28.11 12.67 -7.59
C TRP A 91 27.16 11.75 -8.38
N LEU A 92 25.84 11.84 -8.19
CA LEU A 92 24.84 11.06 -8.97
C LEU A 92 24.38 11.82 -10.24
N LYS A 93 25.33 12.40 -10.99
CA LYS A 93 25.01 13.08 -12.26
C LYS A 93 24.57 12.12 -13.37
N GLU A 94 24.67 10.82 -13.18
CA GLU A 94 24.47 9.82 -14.25
C GLU A 94 23.06 9.21 -14.32
N ILE A 95 22.19 9.39 -13.31
CA ILE A 95 20.88 8.70 -13.29
C ILE A 95 19.70 9.61 -13.72
N TRP A 96 19.88 10.93 -13.73
CA TRP A 96 18.78 11.89 -13.96
C TRP A 96 19.03 12.84 -15.14
N ASN A 97 19.69 12.36 -16.19
CA ASN A 97 19.81 13.09 -17.45
C ASN A 97 19.45 12.15 -18.63
N PRO A 98 18.15 11.98 -18.95
CA PRO A 98 17.73 11.26 -20.15
C PRO A 98 18.14 11.97 -21.44
#